data_AF-K0ZB37-F1
#
_entry.id   AF-K0ZB37-F1
#
_cell.length_a   1.000
_cell.length_b   1.000
_cell.length_c   1.000
_cell.angle_alpha   90.00
_cell.angle_beta   90.00
_cell.angle_gamma   90.00
#
_symmetry.space_group_name_H-M   'P 1'
#
loop_
_entity.id
_entity.type
_entity.pdbx_description
1 polymer ?
#
loop_
_entity_poly.entity_id
_entity_poly.type
_entity_poly.pdbx_seq_one_letter_code
_entity_poly.pdbx_strand_id
1 'polypeptide(L)'
;MQPTQKKPLTAFTVISTIILLLLTVLFIFPFYWILTGAFKSQPDTIMIPPQWFPKMPTMENFQQLMVQNPAMQWMWNSVFISLVTMFLVCATSSLAGYVLAKKRFYGQRILFAVFIAAMA
;
A
#
# COMPACT_ATOMS: atom_id res chain seq x y z
N MET A 1 -23.13 -15.24 -19.85
CA MET A 1 -21.98 -14.58 -20.51
C MET A 1 -22.51 -13.30 -21.15
N GLN A 2 -22.29 -12.13 -20.54
CA GLN A 2 -22.77 -10.87 -21.11
C GLN A 2 -21.82 -10.43 -22.23
N PRO A 3 -22.31 -10.08 -23.44
CA PRO A 3 -21.48 -9.65 -24.54
C PRO A 3 -20.86 -8.28 -24.20
N THR A 4 -19.53 -8.22 -24.17
CA THR A 4 -18.76 -6.97 -24.00
C THR A 4 -19.01 -6.05 -25.19
N GLN A 5 -19.95 -5.11 -25.06
CA GLN A 5 -20.14 -4.05 -26.04
C GLN A 5 -18.86 -3.19 -26.12
N LYS A 6 -18.19 -3.23 -27.27
CA LYS A 6 -17.00 -2.41 -27.53
C LYS A 6 -17.45 -0.95 -27.69
N LYS A 7 -17.18 -0.11 -26.67
CA LYS A 7 -17.36 1.34 -26.78
C LYS A 7 -16.41 1.89 -27.87
N PRO A 8 -16.84 2.87 -28.68
CA PRO A 8 -15.96 3.47 -29.69
C PRO A 8 -14.73 4.07 -29.01
N LEU A 9 -13.56 3.88 -29.60
CA LEU A 9 -12.30 4.42 -29.08
C LEU A 9 -12.29 5.94 -29.30
N THR A 10 -12.77 6.69 -28.31
CA THR A 10 -12.70 8.16 -28.29
C THR A 10 -11.25 8.60 -28.05
N ALA A 11 -10.79 9.68 -28.70
CA ALA A 11 -9.44 10.21 -28.52
C ALA A 11 -9.09 10.47 -27.04
N PHE A 12 -10.08 10.92 -26.26
CA PHE A 12 -9.98 11.08 -24.82
C PHE A 12 -9.62 9.79 -24.07
N THR A 13 -10.20 8.64 -24.46
CA THR A 13 -9.89 7.33 -23.86
C THR A 13 -8.46 6.91 -24.17
N VAL A 14 -7.99 7.14 -25.39
CA VAL A 14 -6.61 6.83 -25.78
C VAL A 14 -5.62 7.68 -24.99
N ILE A 15 -5.85 8.99 -24.91
CA ILE A 15 -5.00 9.92 -24.13
C ILE A 15 -5.00 9.55 -22.65
N SER A 16 -6.18 9.31 -22.06
CA SER A 16 -6.29 8.92 -20.65
C SER A 16 -5.57 7.59 -20.38
N THR A 17 -5.64 6.64 -21.31
CA THR A 17 -4.95 5.34 -21.19
C THR A 17 -3.44 5.50 -21.24
N ILE A 18 -2.91 6.34 -22.15
CA ILE A 18 -1.47 6.63 -22.23
C ILE A 18 -0.98 7.28 -20.94
N ILE A 19 -1.73 8.25 -20.40
CA ILE A 19 -1.40 8.91 -19.13
C ILE A 19 -1.39 7.90 -17.99
N LEU A 20 -2.42 7.06 -17.88
CA LEU A 20 -2.50 6.01 -16.87
C LEU A 20 -1.33 5.01 -16.97
N LEU A 21 -0.92 4.67 -18.20
CA LEU A 21 0.21 3.77 -18.44
C LEU A 21 1.53 4.41 -17.98
N LEU A 22 1.77 5.68 -18.30
CA LEU A 22 2.94 6.42 -17.82
C LEU A 22 2.99 6.51 -16.31
N LEU A 23 1.87 6.85 -15.66
CA LEU A 23 1.75 6.88 -14.20
C LEU A 23 2.02 5.51 -13.59
N THR A 24 1.51 4.44 -14.22
CA THR A 24 1.75 3.06 -13.77
C THR A 24 3.24 2.73 -13.77
N VAL A 25 3.95 3.04 -14.86
CA VAL A 25 5.41 2.82 -14.93
C VAL A 25 6.14 3.62 -13.84
N LEU A 26 5.75 4.88 -13.64
CA LEU A 26 6.33 5.74 -12.60
C LEU A 26 6.13 5.17 -11.19
N PHE A 27 4.93 4.66 -10.88
CA PHE A 27 4.64 4.06 -9.57
C PHE A 27 5.28 2.68 -9.37
N ILE A 28 5.47 1.90 -10.44
CA ILE A 28 6.15 0.58 -10.37
C ILE A 28 7.66 0.74 -10.22
N PHE A 29 8.24 1.82 -10.73
CA PHE A 29 9.69 2.07 -10.70
C PHE A 29 10.33 1.90 -9.29
N PRO A 30 9.84 2.50 -8.19
CA PRO A 30 10.43 2.28 -6.87
C PRO A 30 10.35 0.82 -6.41
N PHE A 31 9.30 0.08 -6.77
CA PHE A 31 9.21 -1.35 -6.47
C PHE A 31 10.25 -2.16 -7.22
N TYR A 32 10.46 -1.85 -8.51
CA TYR A 32 11.54 -2.44 -9.30
C TYR A 32 12.91 -2.20 -8.66
N TRP A 33 13.16 -0.98 -8.19
CA TRP A 33 14.43 -0.62 -7.55
C TRP A 33 14.69 -1.42 -6.27
N ILE A 34 13.69 -1.52 -5.39
CA ILE A 34 13.80 -2.29 -4.14
C ILE A 34 13.94 -3.79 -4.43
N LEU A 35 13.17 -4.32 -5.38
CA LEU A 35 13.21 -5.74 -5.73
C LEU A 35 14.56 -6.15 -6.30
N THR A 36 15.12 -5.37 -7.23
CA THR A 36 16.45 -5.65 -7.77
C THR A 36 17.55 -5.44 -6.72
N GLY A 37 17.39 -4.47 -5.82
CA GLY A 37 18.27 -4.24 -4.68
C GLY A 37 18.33 -5.42 -3.71
N ALA A 38 17.21 -6.11 -3.48
CA ALA A 38 17.15 -7.26 -2.57
C ALA A 38 18.10 -8.42 -2.98
N PHE A 39 18.40 -8.53 -4.29
CA PHE A 39 19.30 -9.55 -4.85
C PHE A 39 20.71 -9.04 -5.17
N LYS A 40 21.04 -7.78 -4.82
CA LYS A 40 22.39 -7.21 -4.98
C LYS A 40 23.19 -7.36 -3.70
N SER A 41 24.51 -7.51 -3.83
CA SER A 41 25.40 -7.39 -2.67
C SER A 41 25.39 -5.94 -2.13
N GLN A 42 25.75 -5.76 -0.85
CA GLN A 42 25.80 -4.43 -0.22
C GLN A 42 26.71 -3.44 -1.01
N PRO A 43 27.92 -3.83 -1.47
CA PRO A 43 28.76 -2.96 -2.29
C PRO A 43 28.14 -2.61 -3.65
N ASP A 44 27.47 -3.57 -4.30
CA ASP A 44 26.82 -3.37 -5.60
C ASP A 44 25.58 -2.46 -5.52
N THR A 45 25.03 -2.26 -4.33
CA THR A 45 23.85 -1.41 -4.11
C THR A 45 24.21 0.08 -4.09
N ILE A 46 25.43 0.42 -3.65
CA ILE A 46 25.91 1.81 -3.51
C ILE A 46 26.91 2.21 -4.59
N MET A 47 27.22 1.31 -5.53
CA MET A 47 28.22 1.58 -6.57
C MET A 47 27.74 2.61 -7.60
N ILE A 48 28.70 3.34 -8.17
CA ILE A 48 28.48 4.31 -9.25
C ILE A 48 29.31 3.85 -10.46
N PRO A 49 28.72 3.63 -11.66
CA PRO A 49 27.31 3.81 -12.01
C PRO A 49 26.40 2.72 -11.39
N PRO A 50 25.12 3.06 -11.08
CA PRO A 50 24.20 2.09 -10.49
C PRO A 50 23.92 0.94 -11.46
N GLN A 51 23.95 -0.29 -10.96
CA GLN A 51 23.57 -1.45 -11.74
C GLN A 51 22.04 -1.53 -11.86
N TRP A 52 21.52 -1.48 -13.08
CA TRP A 52 20.08 -1.60 -13.31
C TRP A 52 19.57 -3.03 -13.04
N PHE A 53 20.35 -4.04 -13.43
CA PHE A 53 20.08 -5.45 -13.18
C PHE A 53 21.22 -6.09 -12.39
N PRO A 54 20.92 -6.98 -11.42
CA PRO A 54 21.95 -7.67 -10.66
C PRO A 54 22.76 -8.59 -11.58
N LYS A 55 24.06 -8.33 -11.72
CA LYS A 55 24.96 -9.17 -12.52
C LYS A 55 25.23 -10.53 -11.87
N MET A 56 25.31 -10.54 -10.54
CA MET A 56 25.48 -11.73 -9.72
C MET A 56 24.38 -11.73 -8.66
N PRO A 57 23.20 -12.31 -8.95
CA PRO A 57 22.10 -12.34 -7.99
C PRO A 57 22.50 -13.17 -6.77
N THR A 58 22.40 -12.58 -5.57
CA THR A 58 22.70 -13.25 -4.30
C THR A 58 21.47 -13.34 -3.41
N MET A 59 21.44 -14.33 -2.52
CA MET A 59 20.41 -14.49 -1.48
C MET A 59 20.93 -14.08 -0.09
N GLU A 60 22.08 -13.41 -0.05
CA GLU A 60 22.81 -13.08 1.17
C GLU A 60 21.98 -12.16 2.07
N ASN A 61 21.35 -11.12 1.51
CA ASN A 61 20.50 -10.19 2.27
C ASN A 61 19.36 -10.94 3.00
N PHE A 62 18.77 -11.94 2.37
CA PHE A 62 17.71 -12.75 2.98
C PHE A 62 18.25 -13.67 4.09
N GLN A 63 19.43 -14.27 3.89
CA GLN A 63 20.07 -15.08 4.93
C GLN A 63 20.48 -14.22 6.13
N GLN A 64 21.07 -13.05 5.91
CA GLN A 64 21.40 -12.09 6.96
C GLN A 64 20.14 -11.64 7.71
N LEU A 65 19.03 -11.40 7.00
CA LEU A 65 17.76 -11.00 7.60
C LEU A 65 17.13 -12.12 8.45
N MET A 66 17.29 -13.40 8.07
CA MET A 66 16.71 -14.54 8.79
C MET A 66 17.59 -15.06 9.93
N VAL A 67 18.92 -15.03 9.77
CA VAL A 67 19.88 -15.62 10.73
C VAL A 67 20.45 -14.60 11.69
N GLN A 68 20.81 -13.40 11.19
CA GLN A 68 21.49 -12.38 11.99
C GLN A 68 20.52 -11.38 12.62
N ASN A 69 19.30 -11.25 12.07
CA ASN A 69 18.30 -10.31 12.55
C ASN A 69 17.02 -11.05 12.98
N PRO A 70 16.30 -10.57 14.01
CA PRO A 70 15.03 -11.14 14.44
C PRO A 70 13.86 -10.71 13.52
N ALA A 71 14.05 -10.76 12.20
CA ALA A 71 13.09 -10.22 11.25
C ALA A 71 11.71 -10.90 11.31
N MET A 72 11.67 -12.20 11.58
CA MET A 72 10.40 -12.91 11.78
C MET A 72 9.66 -12.45 13.03
N GLN A 73 10.37 -12.07 14.09
CA GLN A 73 9.74 -11.50 15.29
C GLN A 73 9.14 -10.13 15.00
N TRP A 74 9.86 -9.28 14.24
CA TRP A 74 9.35 -7.97 13.81
C TRP A 74 8.10 -8.13 12.94
N MET A 75 8.13 -9.04 11.96
CA MET A 75 6.98 -9.35 11.12
C MET A 75 5.78 -9.79 11.96
N TRP A 76 5.99 -10.73 12.89
CA TRP A 76 4.92 -11.22 13.75
C TRP A 76 4.35 -10.14 14.66
N ASN A 77 5.20 -9.29 15.24
CA ASN A 77 4.75 -8.15 16.05
C ASN A 77 3.88 -7.19 15.24
N SER A 78 4.28 -6.84 14.01
CA SER A 78 3.47 -5.98 13.13
C SER A 78 2.15 -6.62 12.73
N VAL A 79 2.14 -7.91 12.38
CA VAL A 79 0.91 -8.64 12.05
C VAL A 79 -0.02 -8.70 13.25
N PHE A 80 0.50 -9.05 14.43
CA PHE A 80 -0.29 -9.12 15.66
C PHE A 80 -0.89 -7.75 16.03
N ILE A 81 -0.08 -6.69 16.06
CA ILE A 81 -0.55 -5.34 16.41
C ILE A 81 -1.57 -4.85 15.38
N SER A 82 -1.34 -5.04 14.09
CA SER A 82 -2.27 -4.59 13.05
C SER A 82 -3.61 -5.32 13.11
N LEU A 83 -3.62 -6.64 13.35
CA LEU A 83 -4.86 -7.41 13.51
C LEU A 83 -5.63 -6.99 14.76
N VAL A 84 -4.96 -6.93 15.92
CA VAL A 84 -5.60 -6.53 17.17
C VAL A 84 -6.17 -5.11 17.04
N THR A 85 -5.40 -4.19 16.48
CA THR A 85 -5.85 -2.80 16.26
C THR A 85 -7.02 -2.75 15.29
N MET A 86 -6.99 -3.48 14.18
CA MET A 86 -8.10 -3.56 13.23
C MET A 86 -9.39 -4.01 13.92
N PHE A 87 -9.34 -5.09 14.69
CA PHE A 87 -10.53 -5.60 15.39
C PHE A 87 -11.07 -4.60 16.41
N LEU A 88 -10.20 -4.02 17.25
CA LEU A 88 -10.61 -3.04 18.25
C LEU A 88 -11.19 -1.78 17.61
N VAL A 89 -10.54 -1.26 16.58
CA VAL A 89 -11.01 -0.06 15.85
C VAL A 89 -12.32 -0.34 15.14
N CYS A 90 -12.47 -1.47 14.45
CA CYS A 90 -13.73 -1.83 13.80
C CYS A 90 -14.87 -1.99 14.83
N ALA A 91 -14.63 -2.66 15.96
CA ALA A 91 -15.64 -2.87 16.99
C ALA A 91 -16.09 -1.54 17.61
N THR A 92 -15.14 -0.71 18.03
CA THR A 92 -15.40 0.60 18.65
C THR A 92 -16.04 1.58 17.66
N SER A 93 -15.55 1.64 16.42
CA SER A 93 -16.09 2.53 15.38
C SER A 93 -17.50 2.11 14.97
N SER A 94 -17.80 0.81 14.92
CA SER A 94 -19.15 0.32 14.60
C SER A 94 -20.15 0.70 15.69
N LEU A 95 -19.78 0.56 16.96
CA LEU A 95 -20.61 0.96 18.10
C LEU A 95 -20.82 2.49 18.13
N ALA A 96 -19.75 3.27 17.95
CA ALA A 96 -19.81 4.72 17.90
C ALA A 96 -20.68 5.19 16.73
N GLY A 97 -20.50 4.61 15.54
CA GLY A 97 -21.31 4.88 14.36
C GLY A 97 -22.79 4.52 14.56
N TYR A 98 -23.08 3.41 15.24
CA TYR A 98 -24.46 3.02 15.56
C TYR A 98 -25.16 4.04 16.47
N VAL A 99 -24.51 4.47 17.55
CA VAL A 99 -25.06 5.49 18.46
C VAL A 99 -25.27 6.80 17.72
N LEU A 100 -24.28 7.23 16.93
CA LEU A 100 -24.36 8.46 16.13
C LEU A 100 -25.49 8.42 15.10
N ALA A 101 -25.79 7.25 14.52
CA ALA A 101 -26.84 7.10 13.51
C ALA A 101 -28.25 6.92 14.09
N LYS A 102 -28.40 6.22 15.22
CA LYS A 102 -29.71 5.79 15.76
C LYS A 102 -30.17 6.52 17.01
N LYS A 103 -29.28 7.10 17.81
CA LYS A 103 -29.64 7.83 19.05
C LYS A 103 -29.56 9.33 18.83
N ARG A 104 -30.47 10.07 19.48
CA ARG A 104 -30.43 11.53 19.57
C ARG A 104 -29.83 11.92 20.92
N PHE A 105 -28.65 12.52 20.91
CA PHE A 105 -27.95 12.98 22.11
C PHE A 105 -27.39 14.40 21.93
N TYR A 106 -27.13 15.08 23.03
CA TYR A 106 -26.62 16.45 23.02
C TYR A 106 -25.19 16.48 22.44
N GLY A 107 -24.96 17.28 21.39
CA GLY A 107 -23.68 17.37 20.68
C GLY A 107 -23.54 16.51 19.41
N GLN A 108 -24.52 15.66 19.07
CA GLN A 108 -24.50 14.79 17.88
C GLN A 108 -24.25 15.54 16.57
N ARG A 109 -24.84 16.73 16.39
CA ARG A 109 -24.65 17.55 15.17
C ARG A 109 -23.22 18.06 15.02
N ILE A 110 -22.56 18.40 16.13
CA ILE A 110 -21.17 18.88 16.13
C ILE A 110 -20.25 17.72 15.74
N LEU A 111 -20.41 16.55 16.37
CA LEU A 111 -19.62 15.36 16.04
C LEU A 111 -19.81 14.94 14.58
N PHE A 112 -21.04 14.94 14.08
CA PHE A 112 -21.32 14.61 12.68
C PHE A 112 -20.71 15.62 11.70
N ALA A 113 -20.75 16.93 12.02
CA ALA A 113 -20.11 17.96 11.20
C ALA A 113 -18.58 17.80 11.17
N VAL A 114 -17.95 17.45 12.29
CA VAL A 114 -16.50 17.16 12.36
C VAL A 114 -16.15 15.96 11.47
N PHE A 115 -16.94 14.88 11.49
CA PHE A 115 -16.71 13.75 10.59
C PHE A 115 -16.81 14.13 9.12
N ILE A 116 -17.82 14.93 8.73
CA ILE A 116 -17.95 15.41 7.35
C ILE A 116 -16.75 16.28 6.96
N ALA A 117 -16.35 17.22 7.82
CA ALA A 117 -15.20 18.08 7.57
C ALA A 117 -13.88 17.31 7.48
N ALA A 118 -13.76 16.15 8.15
CA ALA A 118 -12.59 15.29 8.06
C ALA A 118 -12.57 14.40 6.81
N MET A 119 -13.73 14.14 6.18
CA MET A 119 -13.82 13.35 4.95
C MET A 119 -13.79 14.18 3.66
N ALA A 120 -14.17 15.47 3.75
CA ALA A 120 -14.14 16.43 2.66
C ALA A 120 -12.71 16.93 2.39
#